data_AF-A0A2E2EHY4-F1
#
_entry.id   AF-A0A2E2EHY4-F1
#
_cell.length_a   1.000
_cell.length_b   1.000
_cell.length_c   1.000
_cell.angle_alpha   90.00
_cell.angle_beta   90.00
_cell.angle_gamma   90.00
#
_symmetry.space_group_name_H-M   'P 1'
#
loop_
_entity.id
_entity.type
_entity.pdbx_description
1 polymer ?
#
loop_
_entity_poly.entity_id
_entity_poly.type
_entity_poly.pdbx_seq_one_letter_code
_entity_poly.pdbx_strand_id
1 'polypeptide(L)'
;MGQKGFTLVELMIVVAIIGILSAVAVPNFKRYQAKSKTSEAKIQLAAAYTAEQAFYGDFGIYHNCFQYMGYDPSNEVNNRYFAVGIAVNAAVDATAYASAVNSGLNSTDCSRTLAANSTVASDTATWFPAGKGSGGVVSDSSANLNGSALGDQTTGNQTFVITAAGIVSADFTADGEMAEIRVDQDKQYLVAEPGY
;
A
#
# COMPACT_ATOMS: atom_id res chain seq x y z
N MET A 1 8.13 60.66 -17.75
CA MET A 1 7.39 59.43 -17.41
C MET A 1 7.57 59.15 -15.93
N GLY A 2 6.52 59.30 -15.11
CA GLY A 2 6.60 59.05 -13.66
C GLY A 2 6.25 57.61 -13.32
N GLN A 3 7.23 56.83 -12.86
CA GLN A 3 6.98 55.55 -12.20
C GLN A 3 6.48 55.83 -10.78
N LYS A 4 5.19 55.54 -10.50
CA LYS A 4 4.67 55.51 -9.13
C LYS A 4 5.32 54.33 -8.41
N GLY A 5 6.18 54.60 -7.44
CA GLY A 5 6.74 53.58 -6.55
C GLY A 5 5.70 53.06 -5.58
N PHE A 6 5.73 51.75 -5.31
CA PHE A 6 4.94 51.11 -4.25
C PHE A 6 5.30 51.68 -2.88
N THR A 7 4.31 51.89 -2.00
CA THR A 7 4.57 52.33 -0.63
C THR A 7 4.97 51.15 0.26
N LEU A 8 5.88 51.39 1.22
CA LEU A 8 6.32 50.37 2.19
C LEU A 8 5.13 49.87 3.03
N VAL A 9 4.16 50.76 3.30
CA VAL A 9 2.94 50.44 4.04
C VAL A 9 2.00 49.52 3.26
N GLU A 10 1.82 49.73 1.95
CA GLU A 10 1.06 48.80 1.11
C GLU A 10 1.66 47.40 1.15
N LEU A 11 2.99 47.31 1.07
CA LEU A 11 3.66 46.02 1.08
C LEU A 11 3.53 45.32 2.44
N MET A 12 3.58 46.05 3.56
CA MET A 12 3.38 45.49 4.90
C MET A 12 1.98 44.89 5.10
N ILE A 13 0.93 45.56 4.64
CA ILE A 13 -0.44 45.05 4.77
C ILE A 13 -0.64 43.79 3.93
N VAL A 14 -0.08 43.76 2.72
CA VAL A 14 -0.15 42.59 1.83
C VAL A 14 0.52 41.37 2.48
N VAL A 15 1.72 41.54 3.05
CA VAL A 15 2.42 40.45 3.74
C VAL A 15 1.65 39.98 4.98
N ALA A 16 1.02 40.90 5.73
CA ALA A 16 0.19 40.53 6.88
C ALA A 16 -1.03 39.68 6.46
N ILE A 17 -1.72 40.04 5.38
CA ILE A 17 -2.87 39.27 4.86
C ILE A 17 -2.43 37.90 4.35
N ILE A 18 -1.34 37.82 3.59
CA ILE A 18 -0.77 36.54 3.10
C ILE A 18 -0.32 35.66 4.29
N GLY A 19 0.21 36.26 5.35
CA GLY A 19 0.58 35.57 6.59
C GLY A 19 -0.62 34.87 7.23
N ILE A 20 -1.75 35.57 7.38
CA ILE A 20 -2.99 35.01 7.96
C ILE A 20 -3.55 33.89 7.08
N LEU A 21 -3.61 34.10 5.76
CA LEU A 21 -4.11 33.10 4.83
C LEU A 21 -3.24 31.84 4.81
N SER A 22 -1.90 31.99 4.83
CA SER A 22 -0.98 30.86 4.79
C SER A 22 -1.04 30.01 6.07
N ALA A 23 -1.26 30.63 7.23
CA ALA A 23 -1.38 29.92 8.51
C ALA A 23 -2.54 28.91 8.52
N VAL A 24 -3.65 29.21 7.83
CA VAL A 24 -4.81 28.30 7.73
C VAL A 24 -4.71 27.40 6.49
N ALA A 25 -4.20 27.93 5.37
CA ALA A 25 -4.15 27.19 4.11
C ALA A 25 -3.15 26.03 4.13
N VAL A 26 -1.97 26.21 4.73
CA VAL A 26 -0.92 25.19 4.76
C VAL A 26 -1.39 23.90 5.46
N PRO A 27 -1.87 23.90 6.72
CA PRO A 27 -2.29 22.66 7.38
C PRO A 27 -3.47 21.97 6.66
N ASN A 28 -4.39 22.74 6.11
CA ASN A 28 -5.52 22.20 5.34
C ASN A 28 -5.05 21.53 4.04
N PHE A 29 -4.12 22.15 3.31
CA PHE A 29 -3.55 21.56 2.11
C PHE A 29 -2.76 20.28 2.41
N LYS A 30 -2.04 20.23 3.53
CA LYS A 30 -1.34 19.01 3.99
C LYS A 30 -2.33 17.86 4.25
N ARG A 31 -3.44 18.12 4.96
CA ARG A 31 -4.52 17.15 5.19
C ARG A 31 -5.16 16.66 3.88
N TYR A 32 -5.39 17.57 2.93
CA TYR A 32 -5.96 17.21 1.62
C TYR A 32 -5.03 16.28 0.81
N GLN A 33 -3.72 16.55 0.81
CA GLN A 33 -2.74 15.67 0.19
C GLN A 33 -2.69 14.30 0.87
N ALA A 34 -2.65 14.25 2.20
CA ALA A 34 -2.70 13.00 2.97
C ALA A 34 -3.92 12.15 2.59
N LYS A 35 -5.12 12.76 2.58
CA LYS A 35 -6.36 12.11 2.19
C LYS A 35 -6.34 11.58 0.75
N SER A 36 -5.73 12.32 -0.17
CA SER A 36 -5.59 11.89 -1.56
C SER A 36 -4.71 10.64 -1.66
N LYS A 37 -3.60 10.59 -0.92
CA LYS A 37 -2.69 9.44 -0.88
C LYS A 37 -3.36 8.21 -0.25
N THR A 38 -4.11 8.37 0.84
CA THR A 38 -4.80 7.24 1.49
C THR A 38 -5.97 6.72 0.66
N SER A 39 -6.61 7.59 -0.13
CA SER A 39 -7.62 7.17 -1.12
C SER A 39 -7.02 6.28 -2.21
N GLU A 40 -5.80 6.57 -2.69
CA GLU A 40 -5.11 5.72 -3.65
C GLU A 40 -4.85 4.32 -3.08
N ALA A 41 -4.36 4.25 -1.83
CA ALA A 41 -4.13 2.98 -1.14
C ALA A 41 -5.40 2.12 -1.09
N LYS A 42 -6.55 2.72 -0.76
CA LYS A 42 -7.84 2.00 -0.72
C LYS A 42 -8.27 1.46 -2.09
N ILE A 43 -7.97 2.19 -3.17
CA ILE A 43 -8.25 1.73 -4.54
C ILE A 43 -7.40 0.50 -4.87
N GLN A 44 -6.11 0.55 -4.55
CA GLN A 44 -5.19 -0.56 -4.79
C GLN A 44 -5.58 -1.80 -3.97
N LEU A 45 -5.92 -1.61 -2.69
CA LEU A 45 -6.44 -2.68 -1.83
C LEU A 45 -7.76 -3.27 -2.35
N ALA A 46 -8.66 -2.46 -2.88
CA ALA A 46 -9.92 -2.93 -3.44
C ALA A 46 -9.72 -3.75 -4.73
N ALA A 47 -8.79 -3.34 -5.59
CA ALA A 47 -8.42 -4.08 -6.80
C ALA A 47 -7.81 -5.43 -6.43
N ALA A 48 -6.85 -5.44 -5.50
CA ALA A 48 -6.21 -6.62 -4.96
C ALA A 48 -7.22 -7.58 -4.29
N TYR A 49 -8.14 -7.07 -3.47
CA TYR A 49 -9.25 -7.83 -2.87
C TYR A 49 -10.14 -8.49 -3.92
N THR A 50 -10.49 -7.76 -4.98
CA THR A 50 -11.38 -8.28 -6.03
C THR A 50 -10.69 -9.40 -6.82
N ALA A 51 -9.39 -9.24 -7.08
CA ALA A 51 -8.58 -10.27 -7.72
C ALA A 51 -8.50 -11.53 -6.85
N GLU A 52 -8.21 -11.38 -5.55
CA GLU A 52 -8.17 -12.48 -4.59
C GLU A 52 -9.51 -13.23 -4.51
N GLN A 53 -10.63 -12.50 -4.49
CA GLN A 53 -11.96 -13.10 -4.43
C GLN A 53 -12.33 -13.84 -5.72
N ALA A 54 -11.90 -13.33 -6.88
CA ALA A 54 -12.06 -14.02 -8.15
C ALA A 54 -11.26 -15.34 -8.17
N PHE A 55 -10.01 -15.28 -7.70
CA PHE A 55 -9.14 -16.46 -7.58
C PHE A 55 -9.75 -17.53 -6.65
N TYR A 56 -10.31 -17.11 -5.50
CA TYR A 56 -11.04 -18.01 -4.63
C TYR A 56 -12.29 -18.61 -5.30
N GLY A 57 -13.00 -17.85 -6.13
CA GLY A 57 -14.14 -18.36 -6.89
C GLY A 57 -13.78 -19.48 -7.87
N ASP A 58 -12.57 -19.43 -8.44
CA ASP A 58 -12.08 -20.42 -9.41
C ASP A 58 -11.44 -21.64 -8.74
N PHE A 59 -10.67 -21.43 -7.66
CA PHE A 59 -9.83 -22.47 -7.05
C PHE A 59 -10.24 -22.90 -5.64
N GLY A 60 -11.17 -22.19 -5.01
CA GLY A 60 -11.61 -22.45 -3.63
C GLY A 60 -10.52 -22.24 -2.59
N ILE A 61 -9.44 -21.54 -2.94
CA ILE A 61 -8.31 -21.21 -2.08
C ILE A 61 -7.89 -19.75 -2.20
N TYR A 62 -7.44 -19.13 -1.11
CA TYR A 62 -6.72 -17.86 -1.16
C TYR A 62 -5.23 -18.07 -1.41
N HIS A 63 -4.58 -17.11 -2.07
CA HIS A 63 -3.18 -17.22 -2.45
C HIS A 63 -2.42 -15.92 -2.18
N ASN A 64 -1.14 -16.04 -1.82
CA ASN A 64 -0.35 -14.83 -1.51
C ASN A 64 0.21 -14.15 -2.77
N CYS A 65 0.22 -14.82 -3.92
CA CYS A 65 0.78 -14.24 -5.14
C CYS A 65 -0.25 -13.51 -6.00
N PHE A 66 -0.11 -12.20 -6.05
CA PHE A 66 -0.95 -11.31 -6.85
C PHE A 66 -0.95 -11.60 -8.35
N GLN A 67 0.16 -12.10 -8.89
CA GLN A 67 0.23 -12.40 -10.31
C GLN A 67 -0.70 -13.56 -10.72
N TYR A 68 -0.97 -14.50 -9.82
CA TYR A 68 -1.94 -15.59 -10.08
C TYR A 68 -3.39 -15.17 -10.04
N MET A 69 -3.71 -14.14 -9.27
CA MET A 69 -5.03 -13.53 -9.28
C MET A 69 -5.17 -12.46 -10.38
N GLY A 70 -4.16 -12.28 -11.24
CA GLY A 70 -4.18 -11.32 -12.35
C GLY A 70 -4.04 -9.86 -11.92
N TYR A 71 -3.52 -9.62 -10.72
CA TYR A 71 -3.21 -8.28 -10.23
C TYR A 71 -1.70 -8.05 -10.26
N ASP A 72 -1.24 -7.07 -11.04
CA ASP A 72 0.16 -6.70 -11.10
C ASP A 72 0.33 -5.17 -11.04
N PRO A 73 0.59 -4.62 -9.84
CA PRO A 73 0.78 -3.19 -9.67
C PRO A 73 2.24 -2.77 -9.91
N SER A 74 3.08 -3.61 -10.54
CA SER A 74 4.49 -3.31 -10.89
C SER A 74 4.60 -2.21 -11.95
N ASN A 75 3.68 -2.19 -12.91
CA ASN A 75 3.63 -1.17 -13.97
C ASN A 75 3.29 0.24 -13.43
N GLU A 76 2.74 0.30 -12.22
CA GLU A 76 2.31 1.53 -11.57
C GLU A 76 3.26 1.97 -10.45
N VAL A 77 4.38 1.26 -10.24
CA VAL A 77 5.34 1.55 -9.14
C VAL A 77 5.68 3.03 -9.10
N ASN A 78 6.12 3.62 -10.22
CA ASN A 78 6.50 5.05 -10.30
C ASN A 78 5.36 6.04 -10.02
N ASN A 79 4.10 5.60 -9.99
CA ASN A 79 2.93 6.44 -9.78
C ASN A 79 2.25 6.23 -8.42
N ARG A 80 2.68 5.23 -7.63
CA ARG A 80 2.05 4.87 -6.37
C ARG A 80 2.73 5.51 -5.16
N TYR A 81 1.96 5.83 -4.12
CA TYR A 81 2.46 6.31 -2.81
C TYR A 81 2.57 5.20 -1.74
N PHE A 82 1.83 4.10 -1.92
CA PHE A 82 1.78 2.99 -0.96
C PHE A 82 2.30 1.71 -1.57
N ALA A 83 3.23 1.04 -0.88
CA ALA A 83 3.57 -0.35 -1.17
C ALA A 83 2.38 -1.24 -0.80
N VAL A 84 2.14 -2.32 -1.54
CA VAL A 84 0.98 -3.21 -1.35
C VAL A 84 1.46 -4.65 -1.36
N GLY A 85 0.92 -5.49 -0.49
CA GLY A 85 1.18 -6.93 -0.57
C GLY A 85 0.51 -7.77 0.52
N ILE A 86 0.91 -9.04 0.63
CA ILE A 86 0.44 -10.00 1.64
C ILE A 86 1.66 -10.57 2.38
N ALA A 87 1.59 -10.67 3.70
CA ALA A 87 2.65 -11.30 4.49
C ALA A 87 2.58 -12.83 4.41
N VAL A 88 3.74 -13.47 4.37
CA VAL A 88 3.91 -14.92 4.15
C VAL A 88 4.30 -15.62 5.46
N ASN A 89 3.38 -15.65 6.42
CA ASN A 89 3.61 -16.28 7.72
C ASN A 89 2.86 -17.62 7.90
N ALA A 90 2.21 -18.14 6.86
CA ALA A 90 1.48 -19.41 6.91
C ALA A 90 1.82 -20.33 5.73
N ALA A 91 1.68 -21.63 5.97
CA ALA A 91 1.83 -22.64 4.94
C ALA A 91 0.70 -22.53 3.91
N VAL A 92 1.07 -22.28 2.66
CA VAL A 92 0.21 -22.46 1.49
C VAL A 92 -0.05 -23.96 1.30
N ASP A 93 -1.29 -24.36 1.04
CA ASP A 93 -1.62 -25.75 0.67
C ASP A 93 -0.96 -26.09 -0.68
N ALA A 94 0.08 -26.92 -0.62
CA ALA A 94 0.88 -27.30 -1.80
C ALA A 94 0.07 -28.10 -2.84
N THR A 95 -0.97 -28.80 -2.41
CA THR A 95 -1.87 -29.59 -3.25
C THR A 95 -2.84 -28.69 -4.03
N ALA A 96 -3.34 -27.64 -3.37
CA ALA A 96 -4.19 -26.64 -4.03
C ALA A 96 -3.37 -25.73 -4.97
N TYR A 97 -2.14 -25.37 -4.59
CA TYR A 97 -1.17 -24.72 -5.49
C TYR A 97 -0.91 -25.56 -6.75
N ALA A 98 -0.65 -26.86 -6.59
CA ALA A 98 -0.44 -27.75 -7.74
C ALA A 98 -1.68 -27.80 -8.65
N SER A 99 -2.89 -27.77 -8.09
CA SER A 99 -4.14 -27.74 -8.85
C SER A 99 -4.33 -26.44 -9.64
N ALA A 100 -3.93 -25.30 -9.07
CA ALA A 100 -3.94 -24.00 -9.73
C ALA A 100 -2.91 -23.93 -10.88
N VAL A 101 -1.69 -24.45 -10.69
CA VAL A 101 -0.67 -24.58 -11.75
C VAL A 101 -1.13 -25.51 -12.87
N ASN A 102 -1.76 -26.65 -12.54
CA ASN A 102 -2.31 -27.58 -13.51
C ASN A 102 -3.47 -26.98 -14.34
N SER A 103 -4.05 -25.86 -13.90
CA SER A 103 -5.09 -25.11 -14.61
C SER A 103 -4.52 -24.04 -15.55
N GLY A 104 -3.19 -24.02 -15.77
CA GLY A 104 -2.53 -23.17 -16.74
C GLY A 104 -1.82 -21.93 -16.17
N LEU A 105 -1.70 -21.82 -14.84
CA LEU A 105 -0.96 -20.74 -14.19
C LEU A 105 0.55 -21.04 -14.18
N ASN A 106 1.38 -20.03 -14.51
CA ASN A 106 2.82 -20.20 -14.66
C ASN A 106 3.57 -20.17 -13.32
N SER A 107 4.18 -21.28 -12.91
CA SER A 107 4.98 -21.36 -11.66
C SER A 107 6.19 -20.41 -11.60
N THR A 108 6.62 -19.88 -12.75
CA THR A 108 7.82 -19.02 -12.88
C THR A 108 7.58 -17.60 -12.38
N ASP A 109 6.32 -17.17 -12.44
CA ASP A 109 5.89 -15.80 -12.16
C ASP A 109 5.72 -15.52 -10.66
N CYS A 110 5.46 -16.58 -9.87
CA CYS A 110 5.40 -16.53 -8.41
C CYS A 110 6.44 -17.49 -7.83
N SER A 111 7.71 -17.17 -8.02
CA SER A 111 8.81 -18.01 -7.53
C SER A 111 8.96 -17.93 -6.00
N ARG A 112 8.05 -18.60 -5.28
CA ARG A 112 8.25 -19.06 -3.89
C ARG A 112 7.38 -20.25 -3.53
N THR A 113 7.98 -21.43 -3.65
CA THR A 113 7.64 -22.57 -2.82
C THR A 113 8.10 -22.29 -1.38
N LEU A 114 7.26 -22.55 -0.38
CA LEU A 114 7.65 -22.45 1.04
C LEU A 114 8.90 -23.29 1.30
N ALA A 115 9.85 -22.77 2.09
CA ALA A 115 10.74 -23.64 2.82
C ALA A 115 9.97 -24.19 4.03
N ALA A 116 9.71 -25.49 4.04
CA ALA A 116 9.46 -26.21 5.28
C ALA A 116 10.70 -26.01 6.18
N ASN A 117 10.53 -25.28 7.28
CA ASN A 117 11.52 -25.09 8.34
C ASN A 117 12.69 -24.11 8.06
N SER A 118 12.46 -22.84 8.45
CA SER A 118 13.42 -21.93 9.13
C SER A 118 14.31 -20.92 8.35
N THR A 119 14.18 -19.69 8.85
CA THR A 119 15.18 -18.62 9.15
C THR A 119 16.05 -18.05 8.03
N VAL A 120 15.50 -17.00 7.43
CA VAL A 120 16.17 -15.84 6.80
C VAL A 120 16.99 -16.11 5.54
N ALA A 121 16.32 -15.96 4.39
CA ALA A 121 16.85 -15.20 3.26
C ALA A 121 15.71 -14.32 2.72
N SER A 122 15.72 -13.08 3.25
CA SER A 122 15.22 -11.80 2.72
C SER A 122 14.20 -11.79 1.58
N ASP A 123 13.15 -11.01 1.83
CA ASP A 123 12.33 -10.30 0.85
C ASP A 123 11.59 -11.13 -0.16
N THR A 124 10.55 -11.76 0.35
CA THR A 124 9.79 -12.68 -0.44
C THR A 124 8.34 -12.74 0.05
N ALA A 125 7.91 -11.68 0.70
CA ALA A 125 6.51 -11.36 0.64
C ALA A 125 6.24 -10.71 -0.72
N THR A 126 5.05 -10.96 -1.24
CA THR A 126 4.59 -10.53 -2.57
C THR A 126 4.23 -9.05 -2.54
N TRP A 127 5.15 -8.26 -2.01
CA TRP A 127 5.02 -6.83 -1.89
C TRP A 127 5.45 -6.16 -3.19
N PHE A 128 4.65 -5.20 -3.62
CA PHE A 128 4.99 -4.34 -4.73
C PHE A 128 5.35 -2.96 -4.18
N PRO A 129 6.60 -2.51 -4.39
CA PRO A 129 7.07 -1.23 -3.89
C PRO A 129 6.30 -0.07 -4.52
N ALA A 130 6.47 1.12 -3.95
CA ALA A 130 5.90 2.37 -4.44
C ALA A 130 7.02 3.32 -4.87
N GLY A 131 6.78 4.14 -5.88
CA GLY A 131 7.78 5.00 -6.50
C GLY A 131 7.56 6.49 -6.26
N LYS A 132 6.41 6.90 -5.68
CA LYS A 132 6.14 8.30 -5.27
C LYS A 132 6.14 8.50 -3.76
N GLY A 133 6.44 9.74 -3.36
CA GLY A 133 6.80 10.05 -1.97
C GLY A 133 8.04 9.27 -1.58
N SER A 134 8.40 9.22 -0.30
CA SER A 134 9.44 8.29 0.18
C SER A 134 9.06 6.79 0.03
N GLY A 135 8.17 6.41 -0.91
CA GLY A 135 7.87 5.03 -1.30
C GLY A 135 9.09 4.25 -1.81
N GLY A 136 10.14 4.94 -2.28
CA GLY A 136 11.44 4.31 -2.53
C GLY A 136 12.19 3.86 -1.26
N VAL A 137 11.75 4.27 -0.06
CA VAL A 137 12.30 3.91 1.26
C VAL A 137 11.46 2.82 1.94
N VAL A 138 10.24 2.57 1.46
CA VAL A 138 9.43 1.44 1.91
C VAL A 138 9.86 0.17 1.17
N SER A 139 11.10 -0.21 1.40
CA SER A 139 11.61 -1.55 1.13
C SER A 139 11.06 -2.49 2.21
N ASP A 140 10.71 -3.71 1.80
CA ASP A 140 10.25 -4.91 2.53
C ASP A 140 10.29 -4.92 4.09
N SER A 141 11.34 -4.36 4.70
CA SER A 141 11.56 -4.34 6.15
C SER A 141 11.06 -3.10 6.90
N SER A 142 10.88 -1.94 6.25
CA SER A 142 10.62 -0.66 6.95
C SER A 142 9.14 -0.38 7.20
N ALA A 143 8.22 -0.99 6.46
CA ALA A 143 6.78 -0.78 6.66
C ALA A 143 6.11 -1.67 7.70
N ASN A 144 6.88 -2.55 8.38
CA ASN A 144 6.35 -3.40 9.46
C ASN A 144 5.03 -4.07 9.05
N LEU A 145 4.97 -4.51 7.78
CA LEU A 145 3.81 -4.98 7.04
C LEU A 145 3.37 -6.34 7.59
N ASN A 146 2.86 -6.33 8.83
CA ASN A 146 2.33 -7.51 9.49
C ASN A 146 0.87 -7.70 9.07
N GLY A 147 0.59 -7.72 7.77
CA GLY A 147 -0.70 -8.22 7.26
C GLY A 147 -0.88 -9.64 7.76
N SER A 148 -1.99 -9.96 8.42
CA SER A 148 -2.17 -11.30 8.97
C SER A 148 -2.05 -12.35 7.86
N ALA A 149 -1.38 -13.44 8.22
CA ALA A 149 -1.07 -14.54 7.33
C ALA A 149 -2.30 -15.03 6.57
N LEU A 150 -2.08 -15.70 5.43
CA LEU A 150 -3.09 -16.62 4.91
C LEU A 150 -3.55 -17.52 6.08
N GLY A 151 -4.86 -17.64 6.28
CA GLY A 151 -5.42 -18.58 7.24
C GLY A 151 -5.01 -20.01 6.91
N ASP A 152 -5.31 -20.96 7.79
CA ASP A 152 -5.02 -22.36 7.52
C ASP A 152 -5.79 -22.83 6.27
N GLN A 153 -5.05 -22.99 5.16
CA GLN A 153 -5.58 -23.43 3.87
C GLN A 153 -6.04 -24.90 3.88
N THR A 154 -5.61 -25.69 4.86
CA THR A 154 -5.87 -27.14 4.94
C THR A 154 -7.13 -27.50 5.72
N THR A 155 -7.62 -26.61 6.59
CA THR A 155 -8.75 -26.88 7.52
C THR A 155 -10.05 -26.15 7.11
N GLY A 156 -10.10 -25.54 5.92
CA GLY A 156 -11.28 -24.83 5.41
C GLY A 156 -11.57 -23.48 6.07
N ASN A 157 -10.79 -23.09 7.09
CA ASN A 157 -10.85 -21.78 7.73
C ASN A 157 -9.85 -20.82 7.07
N GLN A 158 -10.10 -20.51 5.80
CA GLN A 158 -9.21 -19.70 4.98
C GLN A 158 -9.48 -18.22 5.21
N THR A 159 -8.43 -17.47 5.50
CA THR A 159 -8.47 -16.02 5.68
C THR A 159 -7.37 -15.38 4.87
N PHE A 160 -7.50 -14.10 4.52
CA PHE A 160 -6.40 -13.34 3.95
C PHE A 160 -6.46 -11.90 4.45
N VAL A 161 -5.30 -11.27 4.56
CA VAL A 161 -5.22 -9.83 4.75
C VAL A 161 -4.20 -9.24 3.80
N ILE A 162 -4.67 -8.33 2.96
CA ILE A 162 -3.83 -7.53 2.08
C ILE A 162 -3.52 -6.22 2.80
N THR A 163 -2.26 -5.81 2.76
CA THR A 163 -1.78 -4.61 3.44
C THR A 163 -1.19 -3.63 2.44
N ALA A 164 -1.50 -2.35 2.63
CA ALA A 164 -0.85 -1.23 1.97
C ALA A 164 -0.16 -0.37 3.02
N ALA A 165 1.13 -0.07 2.85
CA ALA A 165 1.83 0.88 3.72
C ALA A 165 2.61 1.93 2.94
N GLY A 166 2.67 3.12 3.50
CA GLY A 166 3.33 4.25 2.88
C GLY A 166 3.46 5.42 3.85
N ILE A 167 4.26 6.40 3.47
CA ILE A 167 4.50 7.60 4.27
C ILE A 167 3.42 8.65 3.95
N VAL A 168 2.64 9.04 4.95
CA VAL A 168 1.59 10.06 4.84
C VAL A 168 2.14 11.41 5.31
N SER A 169 3.29 11.81 4.77
CA SER A 169 3.80 13.17 4.91
C SER A 169 3.48 14.01 3.69
N ALA A 170 3.03 15.25 3.92
CA ALA A 170 2.85 16.25 2.88
C ALA A 170 4.18 16.92 2.46
N ASP A 171 5.25 16.70 3.22
CA ASP A 171 6.53 17.39 3.08
C ASP A 171 7.59 16.55 2.33
N PHE A 172 7.20 15.38 1.79
CA PHE A 172 8.06 14.45 1.03
C PHE A 172 9.32 13.97 1.79
N THR A 173 9.39 14.24 3.10
CA THR A 173 10.47 13.81 3.98
C THR A 173 10.25 12.38 4.44
N ALA A 174 11.35 11.63 4.54
CA ALA A 174 11.37 10.24 5.03
C ALA A 174 10.98 10.11 6.51
N ASP A 175 10.92 11.23 7.24
CA ASP A 175 10.52 11.32 8.66
C ASP A 175 9.00 11.40 8.86
N GLY A 176 8.22 11.22 7.78
CA GLY A 176 6.76 11.22 7.84
C GLY A 176 6.18 10.01 8.56
N GLU A 177 5.02 10.20 9.18
CA GLU A 177 4.30 9.11 9.84
C GLU A 177 3.90 8.02 8.84
N MET A 178 4.28 6.78 9.14
CA MET A 178 3.90 5.61 8.36
C MET A 178 2.40 5.37 8.58
N ALA A 179 1.63 5.28 7.50
CA ALA A 179 0.26 4.78 7.55
C ALA A 179 0.22 3.36 7.00
N GLU A 180 -0.54 2.52 7.67
CA GLU A 180 -0.78 1.15 7.26
C GLU A 180 -2.30 0.94 7.15
N ILE A 181 -2.74 0.51 5.97
CA ILE A 181 -4.14 0.23 5.68
C ILE A 181 -4.23 -1.24 5.28
N ARG A 182 -5.11 -1.99 5.93
CA ARG A 182 -5.31 -3.40 5.67
C ARG A 182 -6.74 -3.65 5.22
N VAL A 183 -6.94 -4.67 4.39
CA VAL A 183 -8.25 -5.20 4.03
C VAL A 183 -8.26 -6.71 4.27
N ASP A 184 -9.32 -7.21 4.90
CA ASP A 184 -9.51 -8.65 5.11
C ASP A 184 -10.44 -9.30 4.09
N GLN A 185 -10.67 -10.61 4.23
CA GLN A 185 -11.59 -11.39 3.40
C GLN A 185 -13.05 -10.89 3.40
N ASP A 186 -13.47 -10.24 4.48
CA ASP A 186 -14.82 -9.65 4.64
C ASP A 186 -14.90 -8.20 4.14
N LYS A 187 -13.85 -7.73 3.44
CA LYS A 187 -13.70 -6.36 2.94
C LYS A 187 -13.71 -5.31 4.05
N GLN A 188 -13.35 -5.70 5.27
CA GLN A 188 -13.21 -4.78 6.39
C GLN A 188 -11.87 -4.06 6.27
N TYR A 189 -11.92 -2.73 6.22
CA TYR A 189 -10.72 -1.91 6.23
C TYR A 189 -10.24 -1.70 7.66
N LEU A 190 -9.10 -2.29 8.00
CA LEU A 190 -8.42 -2.04 9.27
C LEU A 190 -7.37 -0.96 9.00
N VAL A 191 -7.66 0.25 9.47
CA VAL A 191 -6.77 1.40 9.29
C VAL A 191 -5.93 1.54 10.56
N ALA A 192 -4.64 1.23 10.48
CA ALA A 192 -3.67 1.67 11.46
C ALA A 192 -3.16 3.04 11.00
N GLU A 193 -4.00 4.06 11.16
CA GLU A 193 -3.58 5.45 10.89
C GLU A 193 -3.24 6.16 12.19
N PRO A 194 -2.22 7.02 12.17
CA PRO A 194 -2.08 8.06 13.17
C PRO A 194 -3.14 9.12 12.91
N GLY A 195 -3.92 9.41 13.94
CA GLY A 195 -5.05 10.33 13.84
C GLY A 195 -4.63 11.74 13.39
N TYR A 196 -5.13 12.17 12.24
CA TYR A 196 -5.25 13.58 11.86
C TYR A 196 -6.65 13.90 11.34
#